data_AF-A0AAV3RFG6-F1
#
_entry.id   AF-A0AAV3RFG6-F1
#
_cell.length_a   1.000
_cell.length_b   1.000
_cell.length_c   1.000
_cell.angle_alpha   90.00
_cell.angle_beta   90.00
_cell.angle_gamma   90.00
#
_symmetry.space_group_name_H-M   'P 1'
#
loop_
_entity.id
_entity.type
_entity.pdbx_description
1 polymer ?
#
loop_
_entity_poly.entity_id
_entity_poly.type
_entity_poly.pdbx_seq_one_letter_code
_entity_poly.pdbx_strand_id
1 'polypeptide(L)' 'MGKLISEKMITPSSPTLKDLRHYNLSFLDQLLTSKYFPVTLFYHENSTHASSSSTPIPLSSIVEKSLSKLLSFYYPYG' A
#
# COMPACT_ATOMS: atom_id res chain seq x y z
N MET A 1 16.64 -1.80 -19.03
CA MET A 1 15.22 -1.47 -18.77
C MET A 1 14.71 -2.33 -17.63
N GLY A 2 13.98 -1.77 -16.67
CA GLY A 2 13.23 -2.57 -15.69
C GLY A 2 12.06 -3.30 -16.37
N LYS A 3 11.67 -4.46 -15.84
CA LYS A 3 10.55 -5.28 -16.33
C LYS A 3 9.49 -5.40 -15.24
N LEU A 4 8.21 -5.19 -15.57
CA LEU A 4 7.09 -5.46 -14.67
C LEU A 4 6.98 -6.98 -14.41
N ILE A 5 7.01 -7.36 -13.13
CA ILE A 5 6.96 -8.78 -12.71
C ILE A 5 5.53 -9.20 -12.37
N SER A 6 4.78 -8.34 -11.68
CA SER A 6 3.42 -8.61 -11.21
C SER A 6 2.67 -7.29 -10.96
N GLU A 7 1.36 -7.32 -11.15
CA GLU A 7 0.42 -6.26 -10.79
C GLU A 7 -0.75 -6.89 -10.03
N LYS A 8 -1.14 -6.29 -8.90
CA LYS A 8 -2.15 -6.86 -8.00
C LYS A 8 -2.93 -5.76 -7.29
N MET A 9 -4.25 -5.93 -7.20
CA MET A 9 -5.11 -5.11 -6.35
C MET A 9 -5.10 -5.65 -4.92
N ILE A 10 -4.68 -4.83 -3.96
CA ILE A 10 -4.60 -5.21 -2.54
C ILE A 10 -5.87 -4.76 -1.84
N THR A 11 -6.66 -5.71 -1.34
CA THR A 11 -7.87 -5.42 -0.57
C THR A 11 -7.55 -5.23 0.92
N PRO A 12 -8.36 -4.46 1.66
CA PRO A 12 -8.22 -4.37 3.11
C PRO A 12 -8.40 -5.74 3.78
N SER A 13 -7.68 -5.97 4.87
CA SER A 13 -7.72 -7.23 5.63
C SER A 13 -9.07 -7.48 6.34
N SER A 14 -9.83 -6.42 6.59
CA SER A 14 -11.16 -6.46 7.19
C SER A 14 -12.13 -5.66 6.33
N PRO A 15 -13.39 -6.11 6.16
CA PRO A 15 -14.38 -5.36 5.38
C PRO A 15 -14.69 -4.03 6.03
N THR A 16 -14.55 -2.95 5.27
CA THR A 16 -15.00 -1.62 5.69
C THR A 16 -16.52 -1.62 5.87
N LEU A 17 -16.98 -1.21 7.06
CA LEU A 17 -18.39 -0.94 7.34
C LEU A 17 -18.95 0.01 6.28
N LYS A 18 -20.14 -0.28 5.75
CA LYS A 18 -20.72 0.41 4.56
C LYS A 18 -20.75 1.94 4.71
N ASP A 19 -21.04 2.43 5.91
CA ASP A 19 -21.17 3.85 6.20
C ASP A 19 -19.83 4.57 6.31
N LEU A 20 -18.74 3.82 6.51
CA LEU A 20 -17.37 4.31 6.58
C LEU A 20 -16.62 4.05 5.28
N ARG A 21 -17.27 3.82 4.14
CA ARG A 21 -16.52 3.60 2.87
C ARG A 21 -16.20 4.88 2.12
N HIS A 22 -16.97 5.94 2.35
CA HIS A 22 -16.93 7.13 1.53
C HIS A 22 -16.29 8.28 2.29
N TYR A 23 -15.31 8.92 1.67
CA TYR A 23 -14.76 10.18 2.14
C TYR A 23 -15.50 11.35 1.50
N ASN A 24 -16.05 12.25 2.31
CA ASN A 24 -16.73 13.45 1.82
C ASN A 24 -15.68 14.48 1.40
N LEU A 25 -15.65 14.80 0.10
CA LEU A 25 -14.71 15.76 -0.46
C LEU A 25 -15.04 17.18 0.03
N SER A 26 -14.04 17.82 0.63
CA SER A 26 -14.13 19.22 1.03
C SER A 26 -14.07 20.14 -0.20
N PHE A 27 -14.34 21.43 0.01
CA PHE A 27 -14.18 22.44 -1.04
C PHE A 27 -12.75 22.50 -1.60
N LEU A 28 -11.74 22.31 -0.74
CA LEU A 28 -10.34 22.29 -1.18
C LEU A 28 -10.04 21.08 -2.05
N ASP A 29 -10.58 19.90 -1.72
CA ASP A 29 -10.38 18.67 -2.50
C ASP A 29 -11.00 18.78 -3.90
N GLN A 30 -12.10 19.51 -4.05
CA GLN A 30 -12.76 19.76 -5.33
C GLN A 30 -12.00 20.77 -6.20
N LEU A 31 -11.30 21.73 -5.58
CA LEU A 31 -10.49 22.72 -6.29
C LEU A 31 -9.20 22.11 -6.85
N LEU A 32 -8.67 21.10 -6.16
CA LEU A 32 -7.56 20.32 -6.64
C LEU A 32 -8.02 19.49 -7.86
N THR A 33 -7.36 19.69 -9.00
CA THR A 33 -7.54 18.80 -10.15
C THR A 33 -7.24 17.36 -9.73
N SER A 34 -8.09 16.41 -10.15
CA SER A 34 -7.90 14.96 -9.96
C SER A 34 -6.58 14.50 -10.57
N LYS A 35 -5.49 14.65 -9.80
CA LYS A 35 -4.12 14.39 -10.21
C LYS A 35 -3.46 13.50 -9.18
N TYR A 36 -2.65 12.57 -9.67
CA TYR A 36 -1.80 11.74 -8.85
C TYR A 36 -0.52 12.48 -8.49
N PHE A 37 -0.08 12.36 -7.25
CA PHE A 37 1.20 12.89 -6.78
C PHE A 37 2.24 11.76 -6.80
N PRO A 38 3.20 11.76 -7.75
CA PRO A 38 4.20 10.71 -7.82
C PRO A 38 5.20 10.84 -6.66
N VAL A 39 5.43 9.75 -5.94
CA VAL A 39 6.44 9.64 -4.88
C VAL A 39 7.29 8.40 -5.11
N THR A 40 8.61 8.51 -4.93
CA THR A 40 9.55 7.39 -5.05
C THR A 40 10.48 7.37 -3.85
N LEU A 41 10.62 6.20 -3.22
CA LEU A 41 11.45 6.00 -2.03
C LEU A 41 12.54 4.96 -2.34
N PHE A 42 13.79 5.27 -1.99
CA PHE A 42 14.93 4.37 -2.14
C PHE A 42 15.38 3.88 -0.77
N TYR A 43 15.52 2.57 -0.62
CA TYR A 43 15.97 1.92 0.61
C TYR A 43 17.32 1.26 0.36
N HIS A 44 18.23 1.38 1.32
CA HIS A 44 19.50 0.64 1.29
C HIS A 44 19.27 -0.83 1.64
N GLU A 45 20.10 -1.71 1.10
CA GLU A 45 20.05 -3.14 1.40
C GLU A 45 20.53 -3.37 2.84
N ASN A 46 19.64 -3.90 3.69
CA ASN A 46 20.02 -4.21 5.06
C ASN A 46 20.64 -5.62 5.09
N SER A 47 21.97 -5.68 5.17
CA SER A 47 22.77 -6.92 5.25
C SER A 47 22.35 -7.89 6.37
N THR A 48 21.50 -7.47 7.31
CA THR A 48 21.05 -8.25 8.47
C THR A 48 19.92 -9.23 8.17
N HIS A 49 19.21 -9.08 7.05
CA HIS A 49 18.13 -10.01 6.67
C HIS A 49 18.65 -11.34 6.07
N ALA A 50 19.94 -11.44 5.75
CA ALA A 50 20.55 -12.62 5.15
C ALA A 50 20.96 -13.70 6.18
N SER A 51 20.93 -13.40 7.49
CA SER A 51 21.58 -14.22 8.53
C SER A 51 20.64 -15.01 9.44
N SER A 52 19.36 -15.15 9.13
CA SER A 52 18.46 -16.04 9.89
C SER A 52 17.89 -17.14 9.00
N SER A 53 18.20 -18.38 9.37
CA SER A 53 17.97 -19.68 8.73
C SER A 53 16.51 -20.12 8.58
N SER A 54 15.59 -19.22 8.22
CA SER A 54 14.22 -19.55 7.81
C SER A 54 14.01 -19.04 6.40
N THR A 55 13.28 -19.78 5.57
CA THR A 55 12.96 -19.41 4.18
C THR A 55 12.59 -17.91 4.12
N PRO A 56 13.38 -17.07 3.42
CA PRO A 56 13.16 -15.64 3.47
C PRO A 56 11.78 -15.34 2.88
N ILE A 57 10.86 -14.88 3.73
CA ILE A 57 9.56 -14.39 3.27
C ILE A 57 9.86 -13.25 2.31
N PRO A 58 9.34 -13.29 1.06
CA PRO A 58 9.60 -12.22 0.10
C PRO A 58 9.18 -10.87 0.67
N LEU A 59 10.02 -9.83 0.50
CA LEU A 59 9.70 -8.47 0.94
C LEU A 59 8.34 -8.01 0.39
N SER A 60 8.02 -8.39 -0.86
CA SER A 60 6.71 -8.14 -1.47
C SER A 60 5.57 -8.68 -0.62
N SER A 61 5.66 -9.90 -0.10
CA SER A 61 4.64 -10.50 0.76
C SER A 61 4.49 -9.75 2.08
N ILE A 62 5.58 -9.25 2.65
CA ILE A 62 5.56 -8.46 3.90
C ILE A 62 4.85 -7.12 3.64
N VAL A 63 5.24 -6.43 2.57
CA VAL A 63 4.66 -5.14 2.18
C VAL A 63 3.18 -5.29 1.86
N GLU A 64 2.79 -6.26 1.03
CA GLU A 64 1.39 -6.54 0.68
C GLU A 64 0.53 -6.78 1.93
N LYS A 65 1.02 -7.61 2.88
CA LYS A 65 0.29 -7.92 4.12
C LYS A 65 0.15 -6.69 5.02
N SER A 66 1.22 -5.91 5.16
CA SER A 66 1.19 -4.68 5.96
C SER A 66 0.26 -3.61 5.37
N LEU A 67 0.26 -3.47 4.04
CA LEU A 67 -0.61 -2.56 3.31
C LEU A 67 -2.08 -2.96 3.45
N SER A 68 -2.41 -4.24 3.25
CA SER A 68 -3.77 -4.76 3.45
C SER A 68 -4.31 -4.47 4.86
N LYS A 69 -3.45 -4.58 5.88
CA LYS A 69 -3.81 -4.21 7.26
C LYS A 69 -4.06 -2.71 7.40
N LEU A 70 -3.20 -1.87 6.83
CA LEU A 70 -3.36 -0.40 6.87
C LEU A 70 -4.62 0.07 6.14
N LEU A 71 -4.96 -0.50 4.99
CA LEU A 71 -6.17 -0.16 4.24
C LEU A 71 -7.46 -0.42 5.04
N SER A 72 -7.42 -1.26 6.06
CA SER A 72 -8.57 -1.46 6.98
C SER A 72 -8.84 -0.22 7.85
N PHE A 73 -7.84 0.64 8.06
CA PHE A 73 -7.96 1.92 8.78
C PHE A 73 -8.06 3.11 7.82
N TYR A 74 -7.35 3.05 6.69
CA TYR A 74 -7.33 4.07 5.63
C TYR A 74 -8.31 3.70 4.50
N TYR A 75 -9.55 3.43 4.89
CA TYR A 75 -10.58 2.85 4.02
C TYR A 75 -10.89 3.58 2.70
N PRO A 76 -10.72 4.92 2.53
CA PRO A 76 -11.00 5.56 1.24
C PRO A 76 -9.98 5.21 0.16
N TYR A 77 -8.85 4.60 0.54
CA TYR A 77 -7.75 4.25 -0.36
C TYR A 77 -7.74 2.77 -0.76
N GLY A 78 -8.67 1.95 -0.26
CA GLY A 78 -8.71 0.49 -0.45
C GLY A 78 -9.87 0.00 -1.31
#